data_AF-A0A175VM62-F1
#
_entry.id   AF-A0A175VM62-F1
#
_cell.length_a   1.000
_cell.length_b   1.000
_cell.length_c   1.000
_cell.angle_alpha   90.00
_cell.angle_beta   90.00
_cell.angle_gamma   90.00
#
_symmetry.space_group_name_H-M   'P 1'
#
loop_
_entity.id
_entity.type
_entity.pdbx_description
1 polymer ?
#
loop_
_entity_poly.entity_id
_entity_poly.type
_entity_poly.pdbx_seq_one_letter_code
_entity_poly.pdbx_strand_id
1 'polypeptide(L)'
;MRFISTSSVTVRTHPLLSRLGRGLLPLWLRGKRRQHHYRLQVRCQDRADMEQVLDMVNHTLQPAGLHPLQSLRPGHGGCRELVLSLDCTPPQRRYLVQFVHQVGVQHPVRWELRPRRDPETVLS
;
A
#
# COMPACT_ATOMS: atom_id res chain seq x y z
N MET A 1 -64.96 -12.97 28.64
CA MET A 1 -64.90 -14.46 28.57
C MET A 1 -64.45 -14.90 27.18
N ARG A 2 -63.22 -15.40 27.09
CA ARG A 2 -62.79 -16.61 26.34
C ARG A 2 -61.30 -16.79 26.58
N PHE A 3 -60.95 -17.92 27.19
CA PHE A 3 -59.60 -18.38 27.53
C PHE A 3 -59.11 -19.36 26.46
N ILE A 4 -57.87 -19.19 25.96
CA ILE A 4 -57.00 -20.21 25.34
C ILE A 4 -55.56 -19.75 25.64
N SER A 5 -54.92 -20.21 26.72
CA SER A 5 -54.07 -21.42 26.89
C SER A 5 -52.63 -21.35 26.30
N THR A 6 -51.66 -21.46 27.24
CA THR A 6 -50.36 -22.18 27.18
C THR A 6 -49.29 -21.67 26.20
N SER A 7 -48.00 -21.53 26.50
CA SER A 7 -47.17 -21.89 27.66
C SER A 7 -45.80 -21.22 27.51
N SER A 8 -45.20 -20.91 28.66
CA SER A 8 -43.81 -20.51 28.91
C SER A 8 -42.77 -21.27 28.07
N VAL A 9 -41.85 -20.52 27.41
CA VAL A 9 -40.49 -21.01 27.11
C VAL A 9 -39.49 -19.91 27.42
N THR A 10 -38.72 -20.19 28.47
CA THR A 10 -37.50 -19.53 28.91
C THR A 10 -36.42 -19.57 27.82
N VAL A 11 -36.10 -18.43 27.21
CA VAL A 11 -34.91 -18.31 26.38
C VAL A 11 -33.71 -18.11 27.30
N ARG A 12 -33.02 -19.23 27.57
CA ARG A 12 -31.74 -19.30 28.28
C ARG A 12 -30.71 -18.39 27.60
N THR A 13 -30.26 -17.39 28.35
CA THR A 13 -28.98 -16.72 28.15
C THR A 13 -27.85 -17.74 28.25
N HIS A 14 -27.01 -17.83 27.22
CA HIS A 14 -25.76 -18.60 27.24
C HIS A 14 -24.57 -17.66 27.51
N PRO A 15 -24.00 -17.62 28.73
CA PRO A 15 -22.81 -16.86 29.03
C PRO A 15 -21.58 -17.76 28.93
N LEU A 16 -21.12 -18.11 27.72
CA LEU A 16 -19.93 -18.95 27.53
C LEU A 16 -19.06 -18.52 26.33
N LEU A 17 -18.75 -17.22 26.22
CA LEU A 17 -17.66 -16.75 25.34
C LEU A 17 -16.72 -15.77 26.08
N SER A 18 -16.48 -16.05 27.36
CA SER A 18 -15.59 -15.25 28.21
C SER A 18 -14.48 -16.12 28.77
N ARG A 19 -13.64 -16.76 27.93
CA ARG A 19 -12.33 -17.36 28.31
C ARG A 19 -11.64 -18.09 27.14
N LEU A 20 -11.10 -17.33 26.19
CA LEU A 20 -9.96 -17.72 25.34
C LEU A 20 -9.19 -16.40 25.17
N GLY A 21 -8.16 -16.10 25.97
CA GLY A 21 -6.89 -16.81 26.00
C GLY A 21 -5.85 -15.91 25.33
N ARG A 22 -5.13 -15.12 26.13
CA ARG A 22 -3.93 -14.40 25.67
C ARG A 22 -2.91 -15.45 25.22
N GLY A 23 -2.66 -15.56 23.91
CA GLY A 23 -1.55 -16.35 23.39
C GLY A 23 -1.83 -16.97 22.04
N LEU A 24 -0.97 -16.65 21.06
CA LEU A 24 -0.87 -17.24 19.72
C LEU A 24 -1.94 -16.77 18.72
N LEU A 25 -1.78 -15.53 18.23
CA LEU A 25 -2.21 -15.24 16.86
C LEU A 25 -1.50 -16.26 15.93
N PRO A 26 -2.23 -16.95 15.03
CA PRO A 26 -1.65 -17.98 14.18
C PRO A 26 -0.46 -17.41 13.40
N LEU A 27 0.64 -18.16 13.36
CA LEU A 27 1.88 -17.80 12.64
C LEU A 27 1.66 -17.47 11.15
N TRP A 28 0.51 -17.85 10.58
CA TRP A 28 0.06 -17.46 9.24
C TRP A 28 -0.35 -15.98 9.10
N LEU A 29 -0.75 -15.30 10.17
CA LEU A 29 -0.91 -13.83 10.20
C LEU A 29 0.45 -13.10 10.22
N ARG A 30 1.54 -13.85 10.46
CA ARG A 30 2.92 -13.40 10.36
C ARG A 30 3.56 -13.82 9.05
N GLY A 31 2.77 -13.92 7.97
CA GLY A 31 3.32 -13.99 6.62
C GLY A 31 4.29 -12.82 6.47
N LYS A 32 5.60 -13.11 6.27
CA LYS A 32 6.62 -12.11 5.93
C LYS A 32 5.95 -11.15 4.95
N ARG A 33 5.71 -9.90 5.37
CA ARG A 33 5.02 -8.91 4.53
C ARG A 33 5.83 -8.84 3.26
N ARG A 34 5.36 -9.48 2.18
CA ARG A 34 6.06 -9.52 0.91
C ARG A 34 6.10 -8.08 0.42
N GLN A 35 7.25 -7.45 0.62
CA GLN A 35 7.52 -6.12 0.12
C GLN A 35 7.89 -6.28 -1.35
N HIS A 36 7.27 -5.46 -2.16
CA HIS A 36 7.46 -5.42 -3.60
C HIS A 36 8.19 -4.13 -3.92
N HIS A 37 9.31 -4.25 -4.64
CA HIS A 37 10.08 -3.09 -5.06
C HIS A 37 9.46 -2.51 -6.33
N TYR A 38 9.05 -1.24 -6.27
CA TYR A 38 8.50 -0.52 -7.40
C TYR A 38 9.42 0.60 -7.82
N ARG A 39 9.55 0.75 -9.13
CA ARG A 39 10.25 1.87 -9.75
C ARG A 39 9.27 2.62 -10.66
N LEU A 40 9.00 3.87 -10.32
CA LEU A 40 8.22 4.81 -11.13
C LEU A 40 9.18 5.71 -11.90
N GLN A 41 8.87 5.97 -13.15
CA GLN A 41 9.56 6.90 -14.05
C GLN A 41 8.51 7.88 -14.55
N VAL A 42 8.64 9.13 -14.12
CA VAL A 42 7.72 10.22 -14.47
C VAL A 42 8.48 11.18 -15.36
N ARG A 43 7.94 11.44 -16.56
CA ARG A 43 8.52 12.45 -17.46
C ARG A 43 8.03 13.83 -17.05
N CYS A 44 8.98 14.71 -16.70
CA CYS A 44 8.72 16.10 -16.35
C CYS A 44 9.34 17.01 -17.43
N GLN A 45 8.60 18.04 -17.85
CA GLN A 45 9.08 18.98 -18.86
C GLN A 45 9.97 20.03 -18.22
N ASP A 46 9.57 20.54 -17.06
CA ASP A 46 10.27 21.59 -16.34
C ASP A 46 10.38 21.30 -14.83
N ARG A 47 10.82 22.31 -14.09
CA ARG A 47 10.95 22.24 -12.64
C ARG A 47 9.59 22.26 -11.93
N ALA A 48 8.60 22.99 -12.45
CA ALA A 48 7.29 23.12 -11.84
C ALA A 48 6.54 21.78 -11.89
N ASP A 49 6.62 21.07 -13.03
CA ASP A 49 6.12 19.71 -13.18
C ASP A 49 6.69 18.77 -12.10
N MET A 50 8.01 18.85 -11.90
CA MET A 50 8.70 18.02 -10.92
C MET A 50 8.23 18.34 -9.50
N GLU A 51 8.14 19.63 -9.13
CA GLU A 51 7.65 20.07 -7.82
C GLU A 51 6.21 19.59 -7.60
N GLN A 52 5.34 19.66 -8.61
CA GLN A 52 3.97 19.16 -8.52
C GLN A 52 3.91 17.64 -8.27
N VAL A 53 4.74 16.86 -8.95
CA VAL A 53 4.82 15.41 -8.72
C VAL A 53 5.32 15.11 -7.31
N LEU A 54 6.30 15.86 -6.81
CA LEU A 54 6.83 15.71 -5.44
C LEU A 54 5.81 16.11 -4.38
N ASP A 55 5.00 17.13 -4.62
CA ASP A 55 3.88 17.47 -3.76
C ASP A 55 2.87 16.34 -3.72
N MET A 56 2.56 15.72 -4.85
CA MET A 56 1.65 14.57 -4.89
C MET A 56 2.21 13.35 -4.13
N VAL A 57 3.53 13.16 -4.10
CA VAL A 57 4.20 12.17 -3.25
C VAL A 57 3.95 12.48 -1.78
N ASN A 58 4.11 13.73 -1.37
CA ASN A 58 3.90 14.17 0.02
C ASN A 58 2.45 13.99 0.48
N HIS A 59 1.48 14.18 -0.42
CA HIS A 59 0.05 14.08 -0.06
C HIS A 59 -0.52 12.66 -0.18
N THR A 60 0.05 11.80 -1.05
CA THR A 60 -0.54 10.48 -1.34
C THR A 60 0.28 9.33 -0.79
N LEU A 61 1.60 9.38 -0.93
CA LEU A 61 2.48 8.27 -0.60
C LEU A 61 2.99 8.35 0.85
N GLN A 62 3.45 9.52 1.29
CA GLN A 62 4.00 9.67 2.64
C GLN A 62 2.98 9.36 3.76
N PRO A 63 1.70 9.76 3.68
CA PRO A 63 0.71 9.43 4.70
C PRO A 63 0.40 7.92 4.75
N ALA A 64 0.67 7.20 3.66
CA ALA A 64 0.57 5.74 3.59
C ALA A 64 1.84 5.03 4.11
N GLY A 65 2.83 5.78 4.62
CA GLY A 65 4.12 5.27 5.05
C GLY A 65 5.02 4.81 3.90
N LEU A 66 4.81 5.38 2.70
CA LEU A 66 5.67 5.14 1.53
C LEU A 66 6.59 6.35 1.34
N HIS A 67 7.90 6.11 1.46
CA HIS A 67 8.94 7.13 1.32
C HIS A 67 9.84 6.79 0.12
N PRO A 68 9.44 7.17 -1.11
CA PRO A 68 10.23 6.87 -2.29
C PRO A 68 11.57 7.59 -2.28
N LEU A 69 12.63 6.85 -2.62
CA LEU A 69 13.92 7.42 -3.01
C LEU A 69 13.79 8.08 -4.37
N GLN A 70 14.27 9.31 -4.47
CA GLN A 70 14.13 10.16 -5.65
C GLN A 70 15.47 10.25 -6.36
N SER A 71 15.46 10.14 -7.69
CA SER A 71 16.64 10.36 -8.51
C SER A 71 16.24 10.99 -9.84
N LEU A 72 17.09 11.85 -10.38
CA LEU A 72 16.88 12.47 -11.69
C LEU A 72 17.67 11.71 -12.75
N ARG A 73 17.03 11.43 -13.88
CA ARG A 73 17.70 10.90 -15.06
C ARG A 73 17.50 11.84 -16.25
N PRO A 74 18.53 12.01 -17.10
CA PRO A 74 18.35 12.67 -18.38
C PRO A 74 17.39 11.82 -19.24
N GLY A 75 16.30 12.43 -19.69
CA GLY A 75 15.36 11.82 -20.62
C GLY A 75 15.81 12.03 -22.08
N HIS A 76 15.12 11.36 -23.01
CA HIS A 76 15.27 11.63 -24.43
C HIS A 76 14.67 13.00 -24.79
N GLY A 77 15.31 13.75 -25.69
CA GLY A 77 14.78 15.01 -26.21
C GLY A 77 14.81 16.19 -25.24
N GLY A 78 15.76 16.24 -24.30
CA GLY A 78 15.93 17.37 -23.37
C GLY A 78 14.98 17.35 -22.15
N CYS A 79 14.07 16.38 -22.08
CA CYS A 79 13.19 16.18 -20.92
C CYS A 79 13.97 15.63 -19.71
N ARG A 80 13.48 15.91 -18.50
CA ARG A 80 14.02 15.31 -17.25
C ARG A 80 13.07 14.21 -16.79
N GLU A 81 13.64 13.08 -16.38
CA GLU A 81 12.85 11.96 -15.87
C GLU A 81 13.06 11.85 -14.35
N LEU A 82 11.98 12.06 -13.59
CA LEU A 82 11.95 11.83 -12.16
C LEU A 82 11.72 10.35 -11.91
N VAL A 83 12.69 9.70 -11.27
CA VAL A 83 12.63 8.29 -10.92
C VAL A 83 12.38 8.14 -9.43
N LEU A 84 11.26 7.51 -9.08
CA LEU A 84 10.86 7.21 -7.71
C LEU A 84 10.99 5.71 -7.45
N SER A 85 11.82 5.31 -6.48
CA SER A 85 12.02 3.91 -6.10
C SER A 85 11.52 3.68 -4.68
N LEU A 86 10.62 2.72 -4.48
CA LEU A 86 10.04 2.45 -3.17
C LEU A 86 9.73 0.97 -2.98
N ASP A 87 9.71 0.52 -1.73
CA ASP A 87 9.16 -0.77 -1.36
C ASP A 87 7.74 -0.60 -0.84
N CYS A 88 6.81 -1.39 -1.38
CA CYS A 88 5.41 -1.34 -0.97
C CYS A 88 4.96 -2.71 -0.44
N THR A 89 4.18 -2.69 0.64
CA THR A 89 3.43 -3.87 1.10
C THR A 89 2.11 -4.00 0.32
N PRO A 90 1.46 -5.18 0.32
CA PRO A 90 0.19 -5.36 -0.39
C PRO A 90 -0.91 -4.35 0.02
N PRO A 91 -1.10 -4.01 1.32
CA PRO A 91 -2.06 -2.97 1.71
C PRO A 91 -1.71 -1.56 1.22
N GLN A 92 -0.41 -1.26 1.06
CA GLN A 92 0.05 0.05 0.58
C GLN A 92 -0.08 0.21 -0.94
N ARG A 93 -0.20 -0.89 -1.69
CA ARG A 93 -0.27 -0.89 -3.16
C ARG A 93 -1.38 0.01 -3.71
N ARG A 94 -2.52 0.11 -3.01
CA ARG A 94 -3.63 0.98 -3.42
C ARG A 94 -3.23 2.46 -3.54
N TYR A 95 -2.37 2.95 -2.64
CA TYR A 95 -1.89 4.33 -2.64
C TYR A 95 -0.90 4.57 -3.78
N LEU A 96 -0.07 3.58 -4.09
CA LEU A 96 0.81 3.61 -5.25
C LEU A 96 0.00 3.71 -6.55
N VAL A 97 -1.03 2.88 -6.70
CA VAL A 97 -1.90 2.90 -7.90
C VAL A 97 -2.65 4.23 -8.00
N GLN A 98 -3.18 4.75 -6.88
CA GLN A 98 -3.83 6.05 -6.84
C GLN A 98 -2.88 7.17 -7.28
N PHE A 99 -1.67 7.20 -6.74
CA PHE A 99 -0.64 8.16 -7.13
C PHE A 99 -0.33 8.10 -8.63
N VAL A 100 -0.10 6.89 -9.17
CA VAL A 100 0.18 6.69 -10.61
C VAL A 100 -0.98 7.19 -11.45
N HIS A 101 -2.23 6.95 -11.02
CA HIS A 101 -3.40 7.41 -11.75
C HIS A 101 -3.53 8.94 -11.72
N GLN A 102 -3.26 9.59 -10.59
CA GLN A 102 -3.33 11.04 -10.46
C GLN A 102 -2.22 11.74 -11.28
N VAL A 103 -0.97 11.26 -11.18
CA VAL A 103 0.15 11.78 -11.97
C VAL A 103 -0.06 11.51 -13.46
N GLY A 104 -0.58 10.33 -13.80
CA GLY A 104 -0.79 9.87 -15.17
C GLY A 104 -1.79 10.70 -15.99
N VAL A 105 -2.61 11.54 -15.34
CA VAL A 105 -3.49 12.50 -16.04
C VAL A 105 -2.69 13.60 -16.72
N GLN A 106 -1.57 14.02 -16.10
CA GLN A 106 -0.81 15.20 -16.52
C GLN A 106 0.58 14.87 -17.06
N HIS A 107 1.17 13.78 -16.59
CA HIS A 107 2.53 13.39 -16.92
C HIS A 107 2.58 11.94 -17.40
N PRO A 108 3.37 11.61 -18.45
CA PRO A 108 3.63 10.23 -18.81
C PRO A 108 4.33 9.49 -17.66
N VAL A 109 3.71 8.42 -17.16
CA VAL A 109 4.25 7.57 -16.09
C VAL A 109 4.50 6.16 -16.60
N ARG A 110 5.72 5.66 -16.40
CA ARG A 110 6.07 4.24 -16.52
C ARG A 110 6.35 3.69 -15.14
N TRP A 111 5.76 2.56 -14.79
CA TRP A 111 6.02 1.91 -13.50
C TRP A 111 6.37 0.44 -13.71
N GLU A 112 7.35 -0.03 -12.96
CA GLU A 112 7.88 -1.38 -13.06
C GLU A 112 7.92 -2.02 -11.67
N LEU A 113 7.38 -3.22 -11.58
CA LEU A 113 7.64 -4.11 -10.44
C LEU A 113 9.01 -4.75 -10.67
N ARG A 114 9.96 -4.45 -9.79
CA ARG A 114 11.29 -5.04 -9.80
C ARG A 114 11.36 -6.15 -8.75
N PRO A 115 11.96 -7.31 -9.05
CA PRO A 115 12.29 -8.26 -8.00
C PRO A 115 13.23 -7.57 -7.01
N ARG A 116 12.94 -7.71 -5.72
CA ARG A 116 13.82 -7.23 -4.65
C ARG A 116 15.15 -7.96 -4.82
N ARG A 117 16.21 -7.21 -5.18
CA ARG A 117 17.58 -7.71 -5.07
C ARG A 117 17.88 -7.66 -3.59
N ASP A 118 17.67 -8.76 -2.88
CA ASP A 118 18.18 -8.86 -1.52
C ASP A 118 19.71 -8.66 -1.60
N PRO A 119 20.31 -7.75 -0.82
CA PRO A 119 21.74 -7.48 -0.87
C PRO A 119 22.60 -8.63 -0.31
N GLU A 120 22.03 -9.80 -0.07
CA GLU A 120 22.66 -10.94 0.61
C GLU A 120 23.15 -12.02 -0.37
N THR A 121 23.50 -11.64 -1.60
CA THR A 121 24.08 -12.57 -2.59
C THR A 121 25.25 -11.92 -3.34
N VAL A 122 26.17 -11.32 -2.59
CA VAL A 122 27.51 -10.96 -3.08
C VAL A 122 28.55 -11.38 -2.03
N LEU A 123 28.54 -12.67 -1.68
CA LEU A 123 29.67 -13.35 -1.04
C LEU A 123 29.63 -14.81 -1.51
N SER A 124 30.21 -15.08 -2.68
CA SER A 124 30.68 -16.40 -3.11
C SER A 124 31.80 -16.20 -4.11
#